data_AF-A0A645HU62-F1
#
_entry.id   AF-A0A645HU62-F1
#
_cell.length_a   1.000
_cell.length_b   1.000
_cell.length_c   1.000
_cell.angle_alpha   90.00
_cell.angle_beta   90.00
_cell.angle_gamma   90.00
#
_symmetry.space_group_name_H-M   'P 1'
#
loop_
_entity.id
_entity.type
_entity.pdbx_description
1 polymer ?
#
loop_
_entity_poly.entity_id
_entity_poly.type
_entity_poly.pdbx_seq_one_letter_code
_entity_poly.pdbx_strand_id
1 'polypeptide(L)'
;MAHEYLGASVEGKDIFIADDIISSGDSVLDIIIELKKRRANRIFAYATYALFTSGLSSFDKAYAAGLFDGILGTNLTYRRPELLQRPWFYEVDVSKYIAYIIAALNHNISVSTLIDPHQKINQLMKDRFNNETSH
;
A
#
# COMPACT_ATOMS: atom_id res chain seq x y z
N MET A 1 21.40 9.86 -5.66
CA MET A 1 20.70 10.81 -6.54
C MET A 1 19.62 11.47 -5.69
N ALA A 2 19.45 12.79 -5.74
CA ALA A 2 18.47 13.48 -4.90
C ALA A 2 17.05 13.23 -5.42
N HIS A 3 16.19 12.62 -4.61
CA HIS A 3 14.75 12.49 -4.88
C HIS A 3 14.03 13.73 -4.36
N GLU A 4 14.14 14.86 -5.07
CA GLU A 4 13.43 16.09 -4.71
C GLU A 4 12.00 16.04 -5.25
N TYR A 5 11.01 16.24 -4.38
CA TYR A 5 9.60 16.29 -4.78
C TYR A 5 9.26 17.65 -5.41
N LEU A 6 8.95 17.66 -6.71
CA LEU A 6 8.62 18.86 -7.50
C LEU A 6 7.10 19.11 -7.65
N GLY A 7 6.27 18.35 -6.95
CA GLY A 7 4.81 18.42 -7.07
C GLY A 7 4.18 19.57 -6.26
N ALA A 8 2.84 19.62 -6.32
CA ALA A 8 2.04 20.57 -5.54
C ALA A 8 2.22 20.36 -4.02
N SER A 9 1.95 21.38 -3.21
CA SER A 9 2.09 21.27 -1.76
C SER A 9 1.34 20.06 -1.18
N VAL A 10 2.05 19.33 -0.33
CA VAL A 10 1.56 18.14 0.42
C VAL A 10 1.21 18.48 1.87
N GLU A 11 1.34 19.75 2.27
CA GLU A 11 1.07 20.20 3.62
C GLU A 11 -0.38 19.88 4.03
N GLY A 12 -0.52 19.22 5.18
CA GLY A 12 -1.82 18.83 5.74
C GLY A 12 -2.56 17.73 4.97
N LYS A 13 -1.95 17.16 3.91
CA LYS A 13 -2.59 16.13 3.09
C LYS A 13 -2.21 14.73 3.52
N ASP A 14 -3.13 13.80 3.32
CA ASP A 14 -2.87 12.38 3.37
C ASP A 14 -2.26 11.93 2.04
N ILE A 15 -1.13 11.24 2.12
CA ILE A 15 -0.34 10.84 0.95
C ILE A 15 -0.31 9.33 0.84
N PHE A 16 -0.54 8.83 -0.37
CA PHE A 16 -0.43 7.42 -0.72
C PHE A 16 0.67 7.25 -1.77
N ILE A 17 1.76 6.61 -1.39
CA ILE A 17 2.89 6.25 -2.26
C ILE A 17 2.57 4.89 -2.86
N ALA A 18 2.60 4.77 -4.18
CA ALA A 18 2.41 3.51 -4.87
C ALA A 18 3.67 3.16 -5.67
N ASP A 19 4.14 1.93 -5.50
CA ASP A 19 5.30 1.39 -6.22
C ASP A 19 5.00 -0.03 -6.69
N ASP A 20 5.77 -0.56 -7.64
CA ASP A 20 5.66 -1.95 -8.04
C ASP A 20 6.39 -2.87 -7.04
N ILE A 21 7.59 -2.48 -6.61
CA ILE A 21 8.49 -3.29 -5.77
C ILE A 21 9.12 -2.44 -4.67
N ILE A 22 9.01 -2.89 -3.41
CA ILE A 22 9.89 -2.47 -2.31
C ILE A 22 10.99 -3.53 -2.16
N SER A 23 12.16 -3.26 -2.75
CA SER A 23 13.33 -4.15 -2.62
C SER A 23 14.05 -3.90 -1.29
N SER A 24 15.04 -2.99 -1.22
CA SER A 24 15.63 -2.60 0.06
C SER A 24 14.68 -1.73 0.89
N GLY A 25 13.94 -0.86 0.20
CA GLY A 25 13.01 0.12 0.78
C GLY A 25 13.62 1.48 1.09
N ASP A 26 14.90 1.69 0.81
CA ASP A 26 15.59 2.96 1.08
C ASP A 26 14.94 4.13 0.32
N SER A 27 14.62 3.94 -0.96
CA SER A 27 13.95 4.97 -1.77
C SER A 27 12.59 5.37 -1.22
N VAL A 28 11.80 4.41 -0.72
CA VAL A 28 10.48 4.70 -0.12
C VAL A 28 10.64 5.45 1.19
N LEU A 29 11.64 5.09 2.02
CA LEU A 29 11.94 5.83 3.26
C LEU A 29 12.39 7.26 2.97
N ASP A 30 13.24 7.48 1.97
CA ASP A 30 13.66 8.83 1.56
C ASP A 30 12.46 9.69 1.16
N ILE A 31 11.52 9.13 0.38
CA ILE A 31 10.29 9.82 -0.01
C ILE A 31 9.43 10.12 1.22
N ILE A 32 9.24 9.16 2.13
CA ILE A 32 8.48 9.36 3.37
C ILE A 32 9.08 10.52 4.19
N ILE A 33 10.40 10.53 4.37
CA ILE A 33 11.12 11.57 5.11
C ILE A 33 10.90 12.95 4.45
N GLU A 34 11.01 13.03 3.13
CA GLU A 34 10.82 14.28 2.39
C GLU A 34 9.37 14.79 2.48
N LEU A 35 8.39 13.91 2.36
CA LEU A 35 6.97 14.25 2.53
C LEU A 35 6.69 14.74 3.96
N LYS A 36 7.30 14.10 4.97
CA LYS A 36 7.10 14.51 6.37
C LYS A 36 7.74 15.87 6.67
N LYS A 37 8.91 16.18 6.11
CA LYS A 37 9.51 17.54 6.16
C LYS A 37 8.58 18.60 5.58
N ARG A 38 7.79 18.25 4.57
CA ARG A 38 6.78 19.11 3.94
C ARG A 38 5.42 19.11 4.65
N ARG A 39 5.36 18.61 5.88
CA ARG A 39 4.17 18.59 6.74
C ARG A 39 2.99 17.80 6.16
N ALA A 40 3.26 16.70 5.46
CA ALA A 40 2.21 15.73 5.15
C ALA A 40 1.56 15.21 6.45
N ASN A 41 0.23 15.07 6.42
CA ASN A 41 -0.56 14.66 7.57
C ASN A 41 -0.32 13.17 7.87
N ARG A 42 -0.85 12.30 7.00
CA ARG A 42 -0.68 10.85 7.05
C ARG A 42 0.05 10.35 5.81
N ILE A 43 0.88 9.34 5.96
CA ILE A 43 1.63 8.76 4.85
C ILE A 43 1.45 7.25 4.84
N PHE A 44 0.94 6.74 3.73
CA PHE A 44 0.86 5.31 3.44
C PHE A 44 1.75 4.99 2.24
N ALA A 45 2.34 3.80 2.23
CA ALA A 45 3.00 3.27 1.04
C ALA A 45 2.41 1.92 0.66
N TYR A 46 2.45 1.60 -0.63
CA TYR A 46 2.03 0.31 -1.17
C TYR A 46 3.07 -0.18 -2.17
N ALA A 47 3.36 -1.49 -2.12
CA ALA A 47 4.04 -2.16 -3.21
C ALA A 47 3.38 -3.49 -3.56
N THR A 48 3.37 -3.82 -4.86
CA THR A 48 2.91 -5.14 -5.30
C THR A 48 3.81 -6.22 -4.72
N TYR A 49 5.12 -6.01 -4.75
CA TYR A 49 6.11 -6.95 -4.20
C TYR A 49 6.91 -6.30 -3.06
N ALA A 50 6.54 -6.60 -1.83
CA ALA A 50 7.14 -6.06 -0.61
C ALA A 50 8.25 -7.00 -0.07
N LEU A 51 9.48 -6.87 -0.60
CA LEU A 51 10.58 -7.81 -0.36
C LEU A 51 11.40 -7.47 0.91
N PHE A 52 11.69 -6.19 1.14
CA PHE A 52 12.51 -5.70 2.26
C PHE A 52 13.86 -6.41 2.40
N THR A 53 14.61 -6.56 1.31
CA THR A 53 15.87 -7.31 1.23
C THR A 53 16.94 -6.83 2.21
N SER A 54 16.94 -5.54 2.55
CA SER A 54 17.85 -4.93 3.55
C SER A 54 17.39 -5.09 5.01
N GLY A 55 16.30 -5.81 5.26
CA GLY A 55 15.72 -5.99 6.59
C GLY A 55 14.71 -4.91 6.98
N LEU A 56 14.23 -4.97 8.21
CA LEU A 56 13.08 -4.18 8.69
C LEU A 56 13.46 -3.05 9.65
N SER A 57 14.71 -3.01 10.12
CA SER A 57 15.15 -2.10 11.20
C SER A 57 14.94 -0.63 10.86
N SER A 58 15.22 -0.22 9.62
CA SER A 58 15.03 1.17 9.18
C SER A 58 13.54 1.57 9.19
N PHE A 59 12.67 0.65 8.80
CA PHE A 59 11.21 0.86 8.84
C PHE A 59 10.67 0.86 10.27
N ASP A 60 11.17 -0.04 11.13
CA ASP A 60 10.81 -0.07 12.55
C ASP A 60 11.14 1.27 13.23
N LYS A 61 12.32 1.84 12.95
CA LYS A 61 12.73 3.17 13.45
C LYS A 61 11.87 4.30 12.89
N ALA A 62 11.60 4.29 11.58
CA ALA A 62 10.80 5.31 10.94
C ALA A 62 9.34 5.30 11.43
N TYR A 63 8.77 4.12 11.68
CA TYR A 63 7.45 3.98 12.27
C TYR A 63 7.41 4.49 13.70
N ALA A 64 8.39 4.12 14.53
CA ALA A 64 8.50 4.60 15.91
C ALA A 64 8.66 6.14 15.99
N ALA A 65 9.27 6.75 14.98
CA ALA A 65 9.38 8.20 14.83
C ALA A 65 8.12 8.88 14.25
N GLY A 66 7.06 8.13 13.95
CA GLY A 66 5.81 8.66 13.40
C GLY A 66 5.94 9.19 11.97
N LEU A 67 6.87 8.65 11.18
CA LEU A 67 7.11 9.13 9.81
C LEU A 67 6.06 8.63 8.82
N PHE A 68 5.42 7.49 9.08
CA PHE A 68 4.37 6.92 8.22
C PHE A 68 3.35 6.15 9.06
N ASP A 69 2.17 5.92 8.48
CA ASP A 69 1.00 5.32 9.11
C ASP A 69 0.81 3.84 8.76
N GLY A 70 1.33 3.41 7.61
CA GLY A 70 1.26 2.01 7.20
C GLY A 70 1.92 1.73 5.86
N ILE A 71 2.39 0.49 5.70
CA ILE A 71 2.88 -0.03 4.43
C ILE A 71 2.06 -1.25 4.05
N LEU A 72 1.48 -1.21 2.85
CA LEU A 72 0.67 -2.26 2.29
C LEU A 72 1.50 -3.09 1.31
N GLY A 73 1.36 -4.40 1.35
CA GLY A 73 2.03 -5.31 0.41
C GLY A 73 1.17 -6.50 0.06
N THR A 74 1.21 -6.95 -1.19
CA THR A 74 0.41 -8.12 -1.59
C THR A 74 1.05 -9.43 -1.13
N ASN A 75 0.27 -10.51 -1.20
CA ASN A 75 0.75 -11.87 -0.98
C ASN A 75 1.32 -12.59 -2.22
N LEU A 76 1.64 -11.86 -3.30
CA LEU A 76 2.18 -12.43 -4.55
C LEU A 76 3.64 -12.91 -4.44
N THR A 77 4.38 -12.47 -3.42
CA THR A 77 5.69 -12.99 -3.05
C THR A 77 5.65 -13.58 -1.65
N TYR A 78 6.64 -14.39 -1.30
CA TYR A 78 6.80 -14.83 0.09
C TYR A 78 7.04 -13.63 1.02
N ARG A 79 6.28 -13.54 2.11
CA ARG A 79 6.51 -12.59 3.20
C ARG A 79 7.10 -13.36 4.37
N ARG A 80 8.24 -12.88 4.88
CA ARG A 80 8.86 -13.45 6.07
C ARG A 80 7.94 -13.26 7.30
N PRO A 81 7.80 -14.23 8.21
CA PRO A 81 6.93 -14.10 9.39
C PRO A 81 7.20 -12.85 10.23
N GLU A 82 8.47 -12.40 10.30
CA GLU A 82 8.86 -11.20 11.04
C GLU A 82 8.26 -9.93 10.46
N LEU A 83 8.04 -9.88 9.13
CA LEU A 83 7.37 -8.76 8.46
C LEU A 83 5.88 -8.75 8.80
N LEU A 84 5.23 -9.92 8.78
CA LEU A 84 3.80 -10.05 9.09
C LEU A 84 3.45 -9.68 10.54
N GLN A 85 4.42 -9.76 11.44
CA GLN A 85 4.26 -9.35 12.84
C GLN A 85 4.42 -7.84 13.06
N ARG A 86 4.83 -7.08 12.03
CA ARG A 86 5.03 -5.64 12.19
C ARG A 86 3.69 -4.92 12.23
N PRO A 87 3.43 -4.08 13.25
CA PRO A 87 2.17 -3.35 13.38
C PRO A 87 1.96 -2.34 12.25
N TRP A 88 3.04 -1.98 11.55
CA TRP A 88 3.02 -1.03 10.45
C TRP A 88 2.84 -1.70 9.08
N PHE A 89 2.89 -3.02 8.98
CA PHE A 89 2.73 -3.76 7.73
C PHE A 89 1.33 -4.34 7.61
N TYR A 90 0.71 -4.14 6.45
CA TYR A 90 -0.63 -4.61 6.14
C TYR A 90 -0.57 -5.52 4.90
N GLU A 91 -0.91 -6.78 5.09
CA GLU A 91 -1.03 -7.72 3.98
C GLU A 91 -2.31 -7.45 3.18
N VAL A 92 -2.16 -7.38 1.86
CA VAL A 92 -3.26 -7.31 0.90
C VAL A 92 -3.38 -8.66 0.20
N ASP A 93 -4.28 -9.51 0.67
CA ASP A 93 -4.53 -10.82 0.07
C ASP A 93 -5.21 -10.69 -1.30
N VAL A 94 -4.52 -11.15 -2.34
CA VAL A 94 -5.03 -11.18 -3.73
C VAL A 94 -5.28 -12.61 -4.24
N SER A 95 -5.23 -13.64 -3.38
CA SER A 95 -5.45 -15.04 -3.76
C SER A 95 -6.79 -15.25 -4.45
N LYS A 96 -7.83 -14.52 -4.01
CA LYS A 96 -9.16 -14.56 -4.62
C LYS A 96 -9.13 -14.10 -6.09
N TYR A 97 -8.37 -13.07 -6.40
CA TYR A 97 -8.22 -12.57 -7.77
C TYR A 97 -7.43 -13.56 -8.63
N ILE A 98 -6.37 -14.17 -8.08
CA ILE A 98 -5.64 -15.24 -8.78
C ILE A 98 -6.53 -16.43 -9.08
N ALA A 99 -7.34 -16.88 -8.10
CA ALA A 99 -8.30 -17.96 -8.31
C ALA A 99 -9.32 -17.64 -9.42
N TYR A 100 -9.81 -16.40 -9.46
CA TYR A 100 -10.71 -15.96 -10.53
C TYR A 100 -10.04 -15.90 -11.90
N ILE A 101 -8.79 -15.45 -11.98
CA ILE A 101 -8.03 -15.48 -13.24
C ILE A 101 -7.90 -16.93 -13.73
N ILE A 102 -7.53 -17.86 -12.85
CA ILE A 102 -7.43 -19.29 -13.18
C ILE A 102 -8.77 -19.83 -13.70
N ALA A 103 -9.87 -19.55 -13.00
CA ALA A 103 -11.21 -20.01 -13.38
C ALA A 103 -11.68 -19.41 -14.71
N ALA A 104 -11.48 -18.11 -14.92
CA ALA A 104 -11.85 -17.44 -16.16
C ALA A 104 -11.09 -17.99 -17.36
N LEU A 105 -9.76 -18.20 -17.21
CA LEU A 105 -8.94 -18.84 -18.22
C LEU A 105 -9.40 -20.28 -18.51
N ASN A 106 -9.74 -21.05 -17.47
CA ASN A 106 -10.22 -22.42 -17.63
C ASN A 106 -11.55 -22.51 -18.40
N HIS A 107 -12.44 -21.54 -18.21
CA HIS A 107 -13.75 -21.49 -18.84
C HIS A 107 -13.82 -20.65 -20.12
N ASN A 108 -12.69 -20.11 -20.63
CA ASN A 108 -12.65 -19.16 -21.75
C ASN A 108 -13.57 -17.94 -21.57
N ILE A 109 -13.71 -17.48 -20.33
CA ILE A 109 -14.49 -16.30 -19.97
C ILE A 109 -13.55 -15.09 -19.92
N SER A 110 -14.05 -13.91 -20.30
CA SER A 110 -13.29 -12.67 -20.18
C SER A 110 -12.89 -12.37 -18.73
N VAL A 111 -11.63 -12.00 -18.53
CA VAL A 111 -11.11 -11.54 -17.23
C VAL A 111 -11.46 -10.06 -16.97
N SER A 112 -11.93 -9.32 -17.97
CA SER A 112 -12.19 -7.87 -17.86
C SER A 112 -13.17 -7.50 -16.73
N THR A 113 -14.18 -8.33 -16.48
CA THR A 113 -15.16 -8.12 -15.41
C THR A 113 -14.60 -8.36 -14.00
N LEU A 114 -13.46 -9.06 -13.89
CA LEU A 114 -12.78 -9.31 -12.61
C LEU A 114 -11.82 -8.18 -12.24
N ILE A 115 -11.34 -7.44 -13.24
CA ILE A 115 -10.31 -6.41 -13.08
C ILE A 115 -10.92 -5.04 -12.79
N ASP A 116 -12.21 -4.81 -13.07
CA ASP A 116 -12.87 -3.53 -12.80
C ASP A 116 -13.05 -3.28 -11.27
N PRO A 117 -12.25 -2.39 -10.65
CA PRO A 117 -12.33 -2.13 -9.22
C PRO A 117 -13.41 -1.10 -8.89
N HIS A 118 -14.00 -0.41 -9.89
CA HIS A 118 -14.89 0.72 -9.67
C HIS A 118 -16.13 0.33 -8.88
N GLN A 119 -16.74 -0.81 -9.19
CA GLN A 119 -17.91 -1.28 -8.47
C GLN A 119 -17.60 -1.53 -6.99
N LYS A 120 -16.46 -2.15 -6.69
CA LYS A 120 -16.02 -2.44 -5.32
C LYS A 120 -15.71 -1.16 -4.55
N ILE A 121 -15.02 -0.19 -5.16
CA ILE A 121 -14.73 1.10 -4.55
C ILE A 121 -16.04 1.86 -4.26
N ASN A 122 -16.95 1.91 -5.23
CA ASN A 122 -18.24 2.56 -5.06
C ASN A 122 -19.06 1.93 -3.92
N GLN A 123 -19.00 0.60 -3.77
CA GLN A 123 -19.65 -0.09 -2.67
C GLN A 123 -19.02 0.25 -1.32
N LEU A 124 -17.69 0.22 -1.21
CA LEU A 124 -16.97 0.62 0.01
C LEU A 124 -17.26 2.07 0.42
N MET A 125 -17.35 2.98 -0.55
CA MET A 125 -17.73 4.37 -0.30
C MET A 125 -19.15 4.47 0.25
N LYS A 126 -20.12 3.77 -0.35
CA LYS A 126 -21.51 3.74 0.13
C LYS A 126 -21.61 3.17 1.55
N ASP A 127 -20.94 2.05 1.82
CA ASP A 127 -20.94 1.40 3.13
C ASP A 127 -20.35 2.35 4.20
N ARG A 128 -19.26 3.05 3.87
CA ARG A 128 -18.68 4.07 4.76
C ARG A 128 -19.64 5.23 5.02
N PHE A 129 -20.23 5.82 4.00
CA PHE A 129 -21.18 6.93 4.16
C PHE A 129 -22.37 6.53 5.04
N ASN A 130 -22.95 5.35 4.80
CA ASN A 130 -24.10 4.87 5.58
C ASN A 130 -23.78 4.67 7.06
N ASN A 131 -22.57 4.19 7.38
CA ASN A 131 -22.10 4.01 8.76
C ASN A 131 -21.84 5.33 9.48
N GLU A 132 -21.43 6.38 8.76
CA GLU A 132 -21.22 7.73 9.32
C GLU A 132 -22.55 8.49 9.56
N THR A 133 -23.62 8.20 8.80
CA THR A 133 -24.97 8.80 9.00
C THR A 133 -25.89 8.05 9.98
N SER A 134 -25.49 6.86 10.44
CA SER A 134 -26.28 6.05 11.38
C SER A 134 -25.94 6.31 12.86
N HIS A 135 -25.11 7.32 13.13
CA HIS A 135 -24.73 7.84 14.45
C HIS A 135 -25.08 9.32 14.55
#